data_AF-A0A167VWM0-F1
#
_entry.id   AF-A0A167VWM0-F1
#
_cell.length_a   1.000
_cell.length_b   1.000
_cell.length_c   1.000
_cell.angle_alpha   90.00
_cell.angle_beta   90.00
_cell.angle_gamma   90.00
#
_symmetry.space_group_name_H-M   'P 1'
#
loop_
_entity.id
_entity.type
_entity.pdbx_description
1 polymer ?
#
loop_
_entity_poly.entity_id
_entity_poly.type
_entity_poly.pdbx_seq_one_letter_code
_entity_poly.pdbx_strand_id
1 'polypeptide(L)'
;MAMAIRDMLRQVYPEIAHLPFESTRLCWYTCSNDEDWVIDEVEGYKNLFAASAGSWHGFKFLPVIGELIADRLEGKMAPEVAHKFSMSRDRGALKGGYGVLHEPFPLDLNDLCTDFNH
;
A
#
# COMPACT_ATOMS: atom_id res chain seq x y z
N MET A 1 6.10 -2.49 -18.76
CA MET A 1 5.09 -2.91 -17.75
C MET A 1 3.86 -3.56 -18.40
N ALA A 2 3.23 -2.91 -19.40
CA ALA A 2 2.05 -3.47 -20.08
C ALA A 2 2.29 -4.88 -20.68
N MET A 3 3.48 -5.13 -21.24
CA MET A 3 3.86 -6.45 -21.74
C MET A 3 3.89 -7.54 -20.65
N ALA A 4 4.45 -7.24 -19.48
CA ALA A 4 4.49 -8.19 -18.37
C ALA A 4 3.07 -8.57 -17.90
N ILE A 5 2.16 -7.60 -17.85
CA ILE A 5 0.74 -7.86 -17.56
C ILE A 5 0.12 -8.77 -18.65
N ARG A 6 0.42 -8.54 -19.93
CA ARG A 6 -0.04 -9.42 -21.02
C ARG A 6 0.50 -10.84 -20.87
N ASP A 7 1.77 -11.00 -20.53
CA ASP A 7 2.40 -12.32 -20.35
C ASP A 7 1.75 -13.08 -19.19
N MET A 8 1.38 -12.39 -18.11
CA MET A 8 0.60 -12.98 -17.01
C MET A 8 -0.83 -13.31 -17.45
N LEU A 9 -1.52 -12.41 -18.17
CA LEU A 9 -2.86 -12.68 -18.68
C LEU A 9 -2.90 -13.88 -19.61
N ARG A 10 -1.89 -14.09 -20.46
CA ARG A 10 -1.84 -15.30 -21.33
C ARG A 10 -1.80 -16.61 -20.56
N GLN A 11 -1.28 -16.60 -19.33
CA GLN A 11 -1.19 -17.79 -18.49
C GLN A 11 -2.53 -18.10 -17.79
N VAL A 12 -3.33 -17.07 -17.50
CA VAL A 12 -4.55 -17.21 -16.67
C VAL A 12 -5.84 -17.06 -17.50
N TYR A 13 -5.89 -16.09 -18.41
CA TYR A 13 -7.03 -15.74 -19.26
C TYR A 13 -6.58 -15.48 -20.72
N PRO A 14 -6.12 -16.52 -21.44
CA PRO A 14 -5.56 -16.38 -22.78
C PRO A 14 -6.50 -15.74 -23.79
N GLU A 15 -7.82 -15.95 -23.64
CA GLU A 15 -8.86 -15.44 -24.52
C GLU A 15 -9.02 -13.92 -24.48
N ILE A 16 -8.57 -13.24 -23.42
CA ILE A 16 -8.61 -11.76 -23.32
C ILE A 16 -7.24 -11.11 -23.39
N ALA A 17 -6.15 -11.89 -23.32
CA ALA A 17 -4.79 -11.35 -23.22
C ALA A 17 -4.34 -10.53 -24.45
N HIS A 18 -5.03 -10.69 -25.58
CA HIS A 18 -4.77 -9.96 -26.82
C HIS A 18 -5.56 -8.65 -26.95
N LEU A 19 -6.54 -8.40 -26.09
CA LEU A 19 -7.34 -7.17 -26.14
C LEU A 19 -6.49 -5.92 -25.84
N PRO A 20 -6.78 -4.76 -26.44
CA PRO A 20 -6.11 -3.52 -26.10
C PRO A 20 -6.39 -3.16 -24.62
N PHE A 21 -5.40 -2.59 -23.94
CA PHE A 21 -5.65 -1.96 -22.64
C PHE A 21 -6.24 -0.59 -22.89
N GLU A 22 -7.35 -0.28 -22.23
CA GLU A 22 -7.96 1.06 -22.30
C GLU A 22 -7.04 2.13 -21.71
N SER A 23 -6.46 1.83 -20.54
CA SER A 23 -5.48 2.70 -19.91
C SER A 23 -4.64 1.93 -18.89
N THR A 24 -3.53 2.52 -18.49
CA THR A 24 -2.70 2.07 -17.37
C THR A 24 -2.50 3.21 -16.38
N ARG A 25 -2.39 2.87 -15.09
CA ARG A 25 -2.17 3.83 -14.02
C ARG A 25 -1.20 3.26 -13.01
N LEU A 26 -0.44 4.15 -12.37
CA LEU A 26 0.42 3.80 -11.25
C LEU A 26 -0.33 4.03 -9.94
N CYS A 27 -0.28 3.04 -9.06
CA CYS A 27 -0.85 3.13 -7.73
C CYS A 27 0.29 3.09 -6.71
N TRP A 28 0.47 4.20 -6.01
CA TRP A 28 1.51 4.33 -4.99
C TRP A 28 1.02 3.77 -3.66
N TYR A 29 1.90 3.02 -3.01
CA TYR A 29 1.67 2.51 -1.66
C TYR A 29 2.80 2.94 -0.73
N THR A 30 2.44 3.13 0.54
CA THR A 30 3.39 3.23 1.64
C THR A 30 3.27 1.94 2.45
N CYS A 31 4.40 1.29 2.71
CA CYS A 31 4.48 0.02 3.42
C CYS A 31 5.43 0.17 4.61
N SER A 32 5.09 -0.47 5.72
CA SER A 32 6.03 -0.70 6.83
C SER A 32 6.76 -2.03 6.63
N ASN A 33 7.88 -2.22 7.35
CA ASN A 33 8.68 -3.46 7.27
C ASN A 33 7.91 -4.70 7.76
N ASP A 34 6.99 -4.50 8.70
CA ASP A 34 6.14 -5.54 9.30
C ASP A 34 4.77 -5.65 8.64
N GLU A 35 4.53 -4.88 7.57
CA GLU A 35 3.30 -4.87 6.79
C GLU A 35 2.05 -4.36 7.58
N ASP A 36 2.19 -3.93 8.83
CA ASP A 36 1.10 -3.37 9.67
C ASP A 36 0.97 -1.83 9.60
N TRP A 37 -0.18 -1.29 10.03
CA TRP A 37 -0.45 0.15 9.98
C TRP A 37 0.41 0.98 10.93
N VAL A 38 0.52 2.28 10.65
CA VAL A 38 1.05 3.27 11.61
C VAL A 38 -0.10 4.19 11.96
N ILE A 39 -0.64 4.05 13.19
CA ILE A 39 -1.78 4.81 13.72
C ILE A 39 -1.39 5.31 15.11
N ASP A 40 -0.71 6.45 15.16
CA ASP A 40 -0.11 6.94 16.41
C ASP A 40 0.20 8.45 16.37
N GLU A 41 0.48 9.02 17.54
CA GLU A 41 1.02 10.38 17.65
C GLU A 41 2.48 10.42 17.14
N VAL A 42 2.84 11.49 16.44
CA VAL A 42 4.18 11.67 15.88
C VAL A 42 5.12 12.12 16.98
N GLU A 43 6.20 11.35 17.19
CA GLU A 43 7.19 11.63 18.23
C GLU A 43 7.76 13.05 18.11
N GLY A 44 7.76 13.78 19.23
CA GLY A 44 8.23 15.17 19.30
C GLY A 44 7.19 16.22 18.93
N TYR A 45 5.98 15.84 18.50
CA TYR A 45 4.93 16.78 18.11
C TYR A 45 3.62 16.50 18.85
N LYS A 46 3.23 17.43 19.74
CA LYS A 46 1.95 17.33 20.45
C LYS A 46 0.78 17.53 19.49
N ASN A 47 -0.21 16.63 19.54
CA ASN A 47 -1.43 16.64 18.74
C ASN A 47 -1.24 16.44 17.23
N LEU A 48 -0.10 15.88 16.78
CA LEU A 48 0.09 15.47 15.39
C LEU A 48 0.02 13.95 15.30
N PHE A 49 -0.88 13.41 14.48
CA PHE A 49 -1.06 11.96 14.33
C PHE A 49 -0.74 11.49 12.92
N ALA A 50 -0.12 10.31 12.83
CA ALA A 50 0.04 9.57 11.60
C ALA A 50 -1.04 8.48 11.50
N ALA A 51 -1.68 8.36 10.34
CA ALA A 51 -2.54 7.26 9.95
C ALA A 51 -2.12 6.82 8.53
N SER A 52 -1.13 5.93 8.45
CA SER A 52 -0.42 5.58 7.21
C SER A 52 0.01 4.10 7.21
N ALA A 53 0.91 3.73 6.29
CA ALA A 53 1.38 2.37 6.06
C ALA A 53 0.24 1.39 5.74
N GLY A 54 -0.54 1.71 4.70
CA GLY A 54 -1.63 0.85 4.26
C GLY A 54 -1.17 -0.53 3.76
N SER A 55 0.12 -0.70 3.48
CA SER A 55 0.80 -1.99 3.21
C SER A 55 0.00 -2.89 2.28
N TRP A 56 -0.30 -2.39 1.06
CA TRP A 56 -1.10 -3.01 -0.03
C TRP A 56 -2.51 -3.54 0.32
N HIS A 57 -2.86 -3.62 1.59
CA HIS A 57 -4.07 -4.28 2.08
C HIS A 57 -5.06 -3.31 2.74
N GLY A 58 -4.71 -2.04 2.91
CA GLY A 58 -5.52 -1.05 3.62
C GLY A 58 -6.92 -0.85 3.04
N PHE A 59 -7.09 -0.99 1.71
CA PHE A 59 -8.37 -0.73 1.04
C PHE A 59 -9.52 -1.60 1.56
N LYS A 60 -9.28 -2.88 1.91
CA LYS A 60 -10.34 -3.76 2.42
C LYS A 60 -10.88 -3.32 3.78
N PHE A 61 -10.14 -2.48 4.50
CA PHE A 61 -10.49 -1.97 5.83
C PHE A 61 -11.13 -0.58 5.78
N LEU A 62 -11.39 -0.03 4.58
CA LEU A 62 -12.01 1.29 4.41
C LEU A 62 -13.25 1.52 5.31
N PRO A 63 -14.17 0.55 5.51
CA PRO A 63 -15.35 0.78 6.34
C PRO A 63 -15.09 0.87 7.84
N VAL A 64 -13.96 0.34 8.34
CA VAL A 64 -13.71 0.15 9.79
C VAL A 64 -12.48 0.89 10.30
N ILE A 65 -11.53 1.23 9.42
CA ILE A 65 -10.25 1.82 9.83
C ILE A 65 -10.41 3.21 10.46
N GLY A 66 -11.45 3.95 10.06
CA GLY A 66 -11.72 5.29 10.61
C GLY A 66 -12.10 5.27 12.09
N GLU A 67 -12.88 4.27 12.52
CA GLU A 67 -13.24 4.10 13.94
C GLU A 67 -12.00 3.77 14.78
N LEU A 68 -11.14 2.89 14.26
CA LEU A 68 -9.87 2.57 14.91
C LEU A 68 -8.95 3.79 15.06
N ILE A 69 -8.89 4.66 14.04
CA ILE A 69 -8.12 5.91 14.11
C ILE A 69 -8.75 6.86 15.15
N ALA A 70 -10.08 6.99 15.17
CA ALA A 70 -10.78 7.82 16.16
C ALA A 70 -10.50 7.34 17.60
N ASP A 71 -10.52 6.02 17.83
CA ASP A 71 -10.17 5.44 19.14
C ASP A 71 -8.74 5.78 19.57
N ARG A 72 -7.78 5.85 18.63
CA ARG A 72 -6.41 6.29 18.96
C ARG A 72 -6.38 7.75 19.38
N LEU A 73 -7.10 8.62 18.65
CA LEU A 73 -7.17 10.06 18.90
C LEU A 73 -7.83 10.37 20.25
N GLU A 74 -8.86 9.60 20.61
CA GLU A 74 -9.64 9.78 21.84
C GLU A 74 -9.07 9.04 23.05
N GLY A 75 -7.97 8.29 22.88
CA GLY A 75 -7.35 7.49 23.95
C GLY A 75 -8.19 6.29 24.39
N LYS A 76 -9.06 5.77 23.51
CA LYS A 76 -9.94 4.63 23.75
C LYS A 76 -9.41 3.31 23.18
N MET A 77 -8.40 3.38 22.32
CA MET A 77 -7.77 2.20 21.72
C MET A 77 -7.17 1.30 22.79
N ALA A 78 -7.43 0.00 22.69
CA ALA A 78 -6.89 -0.99 23.62
C ALA A 78 -5.34 -0.99 23.59
N PRO A 79 -4.66 -1.11 24.76
CA PRO A 79 -3.21 -0.94 24.84
C PRO A 79 -2.39 -1.85 23.91
N GLU A 80 -2.82 -3.08 23.72
CA GLU A 80 -2.18 -4.04 22.83
C GLU A 80 -2.30 -3.63 21.35
N VAL A 81 -3.42 -3.03 20.97
CA VAL A 81 -3.67 -2.52 19.61
C VAL A 81 -2.89 -1.23 19.37
N ALA A 82 -2.88 -0.34 20.36
CA ALA A 82 -2.09 0.89 20.33
C ALA A 82 -0.60 0.58 20.20
N HIS A 83 -0.08 -0.39 20.95
CA HIS A 83 1.30 -0.86 20.80
C HIS A 83 1.55 -1.47 19.41
N LYS A 84 0.62 -2.29 18.91
CA LYS A 84 0.75 -2.93 17.59
C LYS A 84 0.86 -1.91 16.46
N PHE A 85 0.15 -0.79 16.52
CA PHE A 85 0.17 0.23 15.46
C PHE A 85 1.01 1.46 15.80
N SER A 86 1.77 1.40 16.89
CA SER A 86 2.56 2.53 17.35
C SER A 86 3.67 2.89 16.38
N MET A 87 4.08 4.16 16.38
CA MET A 87 5.20 4.63 15.56
C MET A 87 6.55 4.13 16.11
N SER A 88 6.62 3.82 17.40
CA SER A 88 7.83 3.40 18.12
C SER A 88 8.03 1.88 18.18
N ARG A 89 7.08 1.08 17.68
CA ARG A 89 7.21 -0.38 17.70
C ARG A 89 8.41 -0.88 16.90
N ASP A 90 8.94 -2.04 17.30
CA ASP A 90 9.88 -2.79 16.48
C ASP A 90 9.17 -3.35 15.25
N ARG A 91 9.56 -2.85 14.06
CA ARG A 91 9.04 -3.32 12.76
C ARG A 91 9.93 -4.41 12.14
N GLY A 92 10.99 -4.81 12.84
CA GLY A 92 12.02 -5.68 12.30
C GLY A 92 12.80 -5.09 11.13
N ALA A 93 13.74 -5.88 10.61
CA ALA A 93 14.41 -5.56 9.36
C ALA A 93 13.40 -5.57 8.19
N LEU A 94 13.69 -4.80 7.14
CA LEU A 94 13.01 -4.93 5.86
C LEU A 94 13.13 -6.38 5.39
N LYS A 95 12.05 -7.15 5.57
CA LYS A 95 11.90 -8.45 4.93
C LYS A 95 11.46 -8.16 3.52
N GLY A 96 11.98 -8.89 2.53
CA GLY A 96 11.59 -8.75 1.13
C GLY A 96 10.14 -9.17 0.89
N GLY A 97 9.16 -8.50 1.53
CA GLY A 97 7.74 -8.69 1.29
C GLY A 97 7.38 -8.25 -0.13
N TYR A 98 6.13 -8.43 -0.53
CA TYR A 98 5.68 -8.23 -1.92
C TYR A 98 6.08 -6.88 -2.56
N GLY A 99 6.42 -5.85 -1.77
CA GLY A 99 6.92 -4.55 -2.24
C GLY A 99 8.45 -4.41 -2.43
N VAL A 100 9.27 -5.41 -2.08
CA VAL A 100 10.74 -5.35 -2.11
C VAL A 100 11.36 -6.62 -2.74
N LEU A 101 10.56 -7.49 -3.37
CA LEU A 101 11.05 -8.74 -3.97
C LEU A 101 12.02 -8.55 -5.14
N HIS A 102 12.15 -7.32 -5.65
CA HIS A 102 13.03 -7.01 -6.76
C HIS A 102 13.82 -5.72 -6.50
N GLU A 103 15.06 -5.70 -6.99
CA GLU A 103 15.81 -4.46 -7.14
C GLU A 103 14.93 -3.41 -7.83
N PRO A 104 14.95 -2.14 -7.38
CA PRO A 104 14.20 -1.08 -8.04
C PRO A 104 14.60 -1.04 -9.52
N PHE A 105 13.66 -1.36 -10.41
CA PHE A 105 13.87 -1.19 -11.83
C PHE A 105 13.31 0.18 -12.26
N PRO A 106 13.96 0.88 -13.20
CA PRO A 106 13.45 2.12 -13.73
C PRO A 106 12.05 1.93 -14.31
N LEU A 107 11.13 2.79 -13.91
CA LEU A 107 9.82 2.89 -14.55
C LEU A 107 10.00 3.52 -15.93
N ASP A 108 9.77 2.76 -16.99
CA ASP A 108 9.64 3.30 -18.34
C ASP A 108 8.18 3.71 -18.58
N LEU A 109 7.96 5.00 -18.77
CA LEU A 109 6.63 5.56 -19.02
C LEU A 109 6.12 5.24 -20.42
N ASN A 110 6.99 4.95 -21.39
CA ASN A 110 6.58 4.52 -22.73
C ASN A 110 5.96 3.11 -22.72
N ASP A 111 6.20 2.38 -21.63
CA ASP A 111 5.76 1.02 -21.37
C ASP A 111 4.36 0.95 -20.71
N LEU A 112 3.69 2.11 -20.63
CA LEU A 112 2.35 2.35 -20.12
C LEU A 112 1.41 2.70 -21.29
N CYS A 113 0.21 2.12 -21.31
CA CYS A 113 -0.86 2.59 -22.19
C CYS A 113 -1.46 3.86 -21.58
N THR A 114 -0.88 5.02 -21.90
CA THR A 114 -1.39 6.34 -21.49
C THR A 114 -1.99 7.06 -22.70
N ASP A 115 -3.21 6.71 -23.09
CA ASP A 115 -3.97 7.55 -24.01
C ASP A 115 -4.65 8.66 -23.21
N PHE A 116 -4.09 9.87 -23.26
CA PHE A 116 -4.71 11.11 -22.76
C PHE A 116 -5.33 11.92 -23.91
N ASN A 117 -5.91 11.25 -24.91
CA ASN A 117 -6.63 11.89 -26.01
C ASN A 117 -8.15 11.79 -25.79
N HIS A 118 -8.67 12.61 -24.88
CA HIS A 118 -10.08 13.01 -24.83
C HIS A 118 -10.15 14.54 -24.77
#